data_AF-A0A929UAJ4-F1
#
_entry.id   AF-A0A929UAJ4-F1
#
_cell.length_a   1.000
_cell.length_b   1.000
_cell.length_c   1.000
_cell.angle_alpha   90.00
_cell.angle_beta   90.00
_cell.angle_gamma   90.00
#
_symmetry.space_group_name_H-M   'P 1'
#
loop_
_entity.id
_entity.type
_entity.pdbx_description
1 polymer ?
#
loop_
_entity_poly.entity_id
_entity_poly.type
_entity_poly.pdbx_seq_one_letter_code
_entity_poly.pdbx_strand_id
1 'polypeptide(L)'
;MGPGKTSTSRIVSPSTVFARENKIEEIGFPIREEALEGLSRTHAVAELDFKHALSRTIIFTSTVMLDRTKIPKPLLQMPQMESEDTATWWRILKSGISAYGLDEVLALYARPERHASSLSSNKGKAILRIWKLYRSKGVAGLSVPAACCALCGWAIRATLRRI
;
A
#
# COMPACT_ATOMS: atom_id res chain seq x y z
N MET A 1 13.96 1.50 -42.42
CA MET A 1 14.50 2.57 -41.54
C MET A 1 13.36 3.03 -40.64
N GLY A 2 13.12 2.27 -39.56
CA GLY A 2 12.04 2.54 -38.60
C GLY A 2 12.60 3.31 -37.40
N PRO A 3 11.86 4.28 -36.82
CA PRO A 3 12.39 5.09 -35.74
C PRO A 3 12.62 4.22 -34.50
N GLY A 4 13.87 4.17 -34.05
CA GLY A 4 14.29 3.50 -32.83
C GLY A 4 13.60 4.13 -31.62
N LYS A 5 12.88 3.30 -30.86
CA LYS A 5 12.38 3.70 -29.54
C LYS A 5 13.58 3.76 -28.61
N THR A 6 14.07 4.98 -28.38
CA THR A 6 15.05 5.33 -27.36
C THR A 6 14.47 4.94 -26.00
N SER A 7 14.91 3.80 -25.48
CA SER A 7 14.62 3.36 -24.12
C SER A 7 15.28 4.36 -23.18
N THR A 8 14.49 5.33 -22.73
CA THR A 8 14.91 6.34 -21.77
C THR A 8 14.99 5.64 -20.42
N SER A 9 16.19 5.17 -20.06
CA SER A 9 16.49 4.67 -18.72
C SER A 9 16.23 5.79 -17.73
N ARG A 10 15.06 5.77 -17.10
CA ARG A 10 14.70 6.76 -16.09
C ARG A 10 15.51 6.42 -14.84
N ILE A 11 16.52 7.23 -14.58
CA ILE A 11 17.40 7.15 -13.41
C ILE A 11 16.50 7.18 -12.16
N VAL A 12 16.51 6.09 -11.41
CA VAL A 12 15.72 5.91 -10.18
C VAL A 12 16.36 6.75 -9.08
N SER A 13 15.66 7.78 -8.61
CA SER A 13 16.09 8.61 -7.48
C SER A 13 16.14 7.78 -6.19
N PRO A 14 17.15 7.99 -5.32
CA PRO A 14 17.52 7.02 -4.31
C PRO A 14 16.70 7.19 -3.03
N SER A 15 15.38 7.00 -3.06
CA SER A 15 14.52 7.06 -1.86
C SER A 15 13.28 6.17 -1.93
N THR A 16 13.35 5.00 -2.55
CA THR A 16 12.15 4.37 -3.14
C THR A 16 11.57 3.23 -2.28
N VAL A 17 10.29 3.37 -1.89
CA VAL A 17 9.45 2.26 -1.39
C VAL A 17 8.32 2.07 -2.39
N PHE A 18 8.29 0.93 -3.08
CA PHE A 18 7.29 0.63 -4.11
C PHE A 18 6.05 -0.05 -3.51
N ALA A 19 4.83 0.24 -3.98
CA ALA A 19 3.64 -0.52 -3.58
C ALA A 19 2.46 -0.36 -4.53
N ARG A 20 1.78 -1.48 -4.89
CA ARG A 20 0.52 -1.47 -5.69
C ARG A 20 -0.19 -2.85 -5.79
N GLU A 21 -1.54 -2.85 -5.88
CA GLU A 21 -2.48 -3.95 -6.18
C GLU A 21 -2.78 -4.11 -7.71
N ASN A 22 -2.79 -5.36 -8.27
CA ASN A 22 -3.95 -6.08 -8.88
C ASN A 22 -3.62 -7.40 -9.67
N LYS A 23 -4.23 -8.52 -9.21
CA LYS A 23 -4.90 -9.76 -9.80
C LYS A 23 -4.29 -11.03 -10.54
N ILE A 24 -4.07 -12.18 -9.80
CA ILE A 24 -3.43 -13.58 -9.96
C ILE A 24 -1.91 -14.01 -9.64
N GLU A 25 -1.74 -15.16 -8.95
CA GLU A 25 -0.53 -15.70 -8.27
C GLU A 25 0.82 -15.84 -9.01
N GLU A 26 1.86 -15.85 -8.17
CA GLU A 26 3.28 -16.04 -8.44
C GLU A 26 3.55 -17.32 -9.24
N ILE A 27 3.87 -17.14 -10.52
CA ILE A 27 4.71 -18.07 -11.25
C ILE A 27 6.00 -17.31 -11.46
N GLY A 28 7.17 -17.92 -11.22
CA GLY A 28 8.49 -17.33 -11.48
C GLY A 28 8.79 -17.08 -12.98
N PHE A 29 7.75 -16.74 -13.74
CA PHE A 29 7.75 -16.42 -15.16
C PHE A 29 7.22 -14.99 -15.35
N PRO A 30 7.72 -14.26 -16.36
CA PRO A 30 7.17 -12.95 -16.69
C PRO A 30 5.66 -13.03 -16.94
N ILE A 31 4.90 -12.15 -16.31
CA ILE A 31 3.47 -12.00 -16.54
C ILE A 31 3.29 -11.60 -18.00
N ARG A 32 2.66 -12.48 -18.77
CA ARG A 32 2.39 -12.26 -20.19
C ARG A 32 1.26 -11.25 -20.36
N GLU A 33 1.36 -10.38 -21.37
CA GLU A 33 0.43 -9.28 -21.56
C GLU A 33 -0.98 -9.76 -21.95
N GLU A 34 -1.08 -10.92 -22.59
CA GLU A 34 -2.34 -11.58 -22.94
C GLU A 34 -3.10 -12.06 -21.69
N ALA A 35 -2.38 -12.41 -20.61
CA ALA A 35 -3.00 -12.80 -19.34
C ALA A 35 -3.63 -11.62 -18.59
N LEU A 36 -3.35 -10.38 -19.02
CA LEU A 36 -3.89 -9.15 -18.44
C LEU A 36 -5.18 -8.70 -19.11
N GLU A 37 -5.58 -9.30 -20.22
CA GLU A 37 -6.82 -8.94 -20.93
C GLU A 37 -8.05 -9.21 -20.05
N GLY A 38 -8.95 -8.23 -19.98
CA GLY A 38 -10.15 -8.31 -19.14
C GLY A 38 -9.92 -8.14 -17.63
N LEU A 39 -8.68 -7.91 -17.17
CA LEU A 39 -8.38 -7.64 -15.77
C LEU A 39 -8.50 -6.15 -15.43
N SER A 40 -9.00 -5.84 -14.23
CA SER A 40 -9.03 -4.46 -13.74
C SER A 40 -7.64 -4.01 -13.30
N ARG A 41 -7.19 -2.87 -13.84
CA ARG A 41 -5.95 -2.20 -13.45
C ARG A 41 -6.29 -1.03 -12.55
N THR A 42 -5.58 -0.89 -11.44
CA THR A 42 -5.61 0.36 -10.66
C THR A 42 -4.53 1.30 -11.28
N HIS A 43 -4.17 2.47 -10.73
CA HIS A 43 -2.84 3.12 -10.98
C HIS A 43 -2.04 3.33 -9.70
N ALA A 44 -0.70 3.23 -9.76
CA ALA A 44 0.14 3.54 -8.61
C ALA A 44 0.17 5.07 -8.38
N VAL A 45 0.21 5.52 -7.13
CA VAL A 45 0.43 6.94 -6.85
C VAL A 45 1.90 7.26 -7.04
N ALA A 46 2.23 8.40 -7.65
CA ALA A 46 3.62 8.79 -7.87
C ALA A 46 4.42 8.86 -6.56
N GLU A 47 3.80 9.40 -5.51
CA GLU A 47 4.37 9.51 -4.17
C GLU A 47 3.29 9.33 -3.11
N LEU A 48 3.67 8.77 -1.96
CA LEU A 48 2.86 8.62 -0.78
C LEU A 48 3.68 8.99 0.46
N ASP A 49 3.28 10.08 1.10
CA ASP A 49 3.79 10.46 2.42
C ASP A 49 2.91 9.90 3.56
N PHE A 50 3.35 10.13 4.80
CA PHE A 50 2.62 9.71 5.99
C PHE A 50 1.20 10.28 6.07
N LYS A 51 1.02 11.58 5.80
CA LYS A 51 -0.27 12.26 5.93
C LYS A 51 -1.30 11.67 4.97
N HIS A 52 -0.89 11.41 3.73
CA HIS A 52 -1.73 10.80 2.71
C HIS A 52 -2.03 9.32 3.03
N ALA A 53 -1.06 8.59 3.59
CA ALA A 53 -1.21 7.19 3.98
C ALA A 53 -2.23 6.97 5.10
N LEU A 54 -2.46 7.96 5.97
CA LEU A 54 -3.49 7.87 7.02
C LEU A 54 -4.88 7.58 6.42
N SER A 55 -5.23 8.22 5.31
CA SER A 55 -6.53 8.02 4.66
C SER A 55 -6.50 6.98 3.52
N ARG A 56 -5.33 6.45 3.17
CA ARG A 56 -5.11 5.60 2.00
C ARG A 56 -4.36 4.32 2.38
N THR A 57 -5.08 3.22 2.51
CA THR A 57 -4.48 1.88 2.59
C THR A 57 -4.19 1.37 1.18
N ILE A 58 -3.04 1.77 0.62
CA ILE A 58 -2.66 1.46 -0.76
C ILE A 58 -1.32 0.72 -0.87
N ILE A 59 -0.63 0.49 0.25
CA ILE A 59 0.60 -0.29 0.29
C ILE A 59 0.26 -1.77 0.50
N PHE A 60 0.75 -2.64 -0.38
CA PHE A 60 0.53 -4.10 -0.33
C PHE A 60 1.82 -4.83 -0.07
N THR A 61 1.86 -5.67 0.98
CA THR A 61 3.08 -6.36 1.40
C THR A 61 3.68 -7.26 0.33
N SER A 62 2.87 -7.79 -0.60
CA SER A 62 3.34 -8.68 -1.69
C SER A 62 4.11 -7.95 -2.80
N THR A 63 3.96 -6.63 -2.94
CA THR A 63 4.62 -5.84 -4.01
C THR A 63 5.55 -4.77 -3.46
N VAL A 64 5.86 -4.83 -2.17
CA VAL A 64 6.72 -3.85 -1.51
C VAL A 64 8.19 -4.26 -1.59
N MET A 65 9.00 -3.33 -2.07
CA MET A 65 10.45 -3.42 -2.02
C MET A 65 10.99 -2.32 -1.11
N LEU A 66 11.87 -2.70 -0.19
CA LEU A 66 12.43 -1.84 0.85
C LEU A 66 13.93 -1.70 0.67
N ASP A 67 14.39 -0.46 0.52
CA ASP A 67 15.82 -0.18 0.47
C ASP A 67 16.43 -0.18 1.88
N ARG A 68 17.15 -1.26 2.19
CA ARG A 68 17.82 -1.46 3.48
C ARG A 68 19.00 -0.51 3.73
N THR A 69 19.48 0.19 2.69
CA THR A 69 20.52 1.22 2.85
C THR A 69 19.95 2.53 3.37
N LYS A 70 18.63 2.73 3.22
CA LYS A 70 17.92 3.98 3.57
C LYS A 70 16.99 3.83 4.74
N ILE A 71 16.45 2.63 4.95
CA ILE A 71 15.51 2.35 6.03
C ILE A 71 16.28 1.70 7.18
N PRO A 72 16.35 2.36 8.36
CA PRO A 72 16.95 1.78 9.55
C PRO A 72 16.33 0.42 9.91
N LYS A 73 17.18 -0.55 10.28
CA LYS A 73 16.74 -1.90 10.68
C LYS A 73 15.60 -1.93 11.71
N PRO A 74 15.55 -1.05 12.74
CA PRO A 74 14.44 -1.05 13.70
C PRO A 74 13.07 -0.73 13.10
N LEU A 75 13.01 0.00 11.98
CA LEU A 75 11.76 0.31 11.27
C LEU A 75 11.30 -0.84 10.37
N LEU A 76 12.19 -1.78 10.02
CA LEU A 76 11.87 -2.96 9.23
C LEU A 76 11.28 -4.10 10.06
N GLN A 77 11.27 -3.98 11.40
CA GLN A 77 10.65 -4.95 12.29
C GLN A 77 9.16 -4.67 12.45
N MET A 78 8.34 -5.64 12.06
CA MET A 78 6.88 -5.57 12.23
C MET A 78 6.52 -5.56 13.72
N PRO A 79 5.69 -4.61 14.18
CA PRO A 79 5.26 -4.57 15.57
C PRO A 79 4.19 -5.64 15.82
N GLN A 80 4.21 -6.26 17.00
CA GLN A 80 3.20 -7.25 17.41
C GLN A 80 1.86 -6.56 17.72
N MET A 81 1.01 -6.37 16.71
CA MET A 81 -0.31 -5.78 16.84
C MET A 81 -1.23 -6.15 15.67
N GLU A 82 -2.53 -5.88 15.77
CA GLU A 82 -3.39 -6.07 14.58
C GLU A 82 -2.98 -5.12 13.45
N SER A 83 -2.90 -5.62 12.21
CA SER A 83 -2.46 -4.85 11.02
C SER A 83 -0.98 -4.42 11.08
N GLU A 84 -0.11 -5.39 11.40
CA GLU A 84 1.35 -5.22 11.54
C GLU A 84 2.01 -4.57 10.32
N ASP A 85 1.52 -4.93 9.13
CA ASP A 85 1.95 -4.37 7.85
C ASP A 85 1.71 -2.86 7.79
N THR A 86 0.47 -2.41 8.02
CA THR A 86 0.08 -1.00 8.02
C THR A 86 0.84 -0.22 9.08
N ALA A 87 1.01 -0.81 10.27
CA ALA A 87 1.80 -0.22 11.34
C ALA A 87 3.26 0.00 10.92
N THR A 88 3.85 -0.97 10.21
CA THR A 88 5.22 -0.88 9.70
C THR A 88 5.35 0.22 8.66
N TRP A 89 4.45 0.26 7.68
CA TRP A 89 4.44 1.30 6.64
C TRP A 89 4.29 2.69 7.22
N TRP A 90 3.37 2.87 8.18
CA TRP A 90 3.20 4.16 8.83
C TRP A 90 4.40 4.58 9.66
N ARG A 91 5.11 3.64 10.32
CA ARG A 91 6.35 3.94 11.04
C ARG A 91 7.45 4.41 10.10
N ILE A 92 7.61 3.76 8.95
CA ILE A 92 8.58 4.16 7.91
C ILE A 92 8.21 5.54 7.38
N LEU A 93 6.97 5.75 6.95
CA LEU A 93 6.52 7.03 6.38
C LEU A 93 6.64 8.18 7.38
N LYS A 94 6.28 7.94 8.65
CA LYS A 94 6.38 8.94 9.72
C LYS A 94 7.81 9.32 10.06
N SER A 95 8.80 8.47 9.75
CA SER A 95 10.21 8.80 9.92
C SER A 95 10.73 9.83 8.90
N GLY A 96 9.90 10.23 7.92
CA GLY A 96 10.24 11.19 6.87
C GLY A 96 10.60 10.55 5.53
N ILE A 97 10.53 9.22 5.42
CA ILE A 97 10.80 8.49 4.19
C ILE A 97 9.50 8.41 3.37
N SER A 98 9.49 8.94 2.15
CA SER A 98 8.36 8.80 1.23
C SER A 98 8.35 7.42 0.54
N ALA A 99 7.15 6.95 0.21
CA ALA A 99 6.96 5.84 -0.71
C ALA A 99 6.65 6.36 -2.12
N TYR A 100 7.03 5.60 -3.15
CA TYR A 100 6.88 5.96 -4.55
C TYR A 100 6.28 4.79 -5.31
N GLY A 101 5.20 5.02 -6.03
CA GLY A 101 4.55 3.96 -6.79
C GLY A 101 5.36 3.54 -8.01
N LEU A 102 5.45 2.23 -8.25
CA LEU A 102 5.83 1.67 -9.55
C LEU A 102 4.53 1.35 -10.29
N ASP A 103 4.31 2.02 -11.42
CA ASP A 103 3.10 1.79 -12.24
C ASP A 103 3.28 0.61 -13.20
N GLU A 104 3.72 -0.52 -12.64
CA GLU A 104 3.93 -1.79 -13.33
C GLU A 104 3.13 -2.90 -12.64
N VAL A 105 2.76 -3.93 -13.39
CA VAL A 105 2.05 -5.09 -12.84
C VAL A 105 3.07 -6.08 -12.29
N LEU A 106 3.23 -6.08 -10.96
CA LEU A 106 4.27 -6.86 -10.28
C LEU A 106 3.78 -8.15 -9.63
N ALA A 107 2.53 -8.14 -9.17
CA ALA A 107 1.94 -9.30 -8.57
C ALA A 107 0.50 -9.29 -8.93
N LEU A 108 -0.03 -10.50 -9.00
CA LEU A 108 -1.40 -10.66 -9.22
C LEU A 108 -2.07 -11.43 -8.02
N TYR A 109 -3.25 -10.98 -7.56
CA TYR A 109 -4.05 -11.57 -6.47
C TYR A 109 -5.50 -12.02 -6.81
N ALA A 110 -5.90 -13.27 -6.56
CA ALA A 110 -7.29 -13.72 -6.75
C ALA A 110 -8.21 -13.25 -5.60
N ARG A 111 -9.35 -12.62 -5.93
CA ARG A 111 -10.39 -12.29 -4.94
C ARG A 111 -11.36 -13.48 -4.86
N PRO A 112 -11.56 -14.11 -3.69
CA PRO A 112 -12.65 -15.05 -3.53
C PRO A 112 -13.99 -14.32 -3.73
N GLU A 113 -15.03 -15.05 -4.17
CA GLU A 113 -16.35 -14.49 -4.46
C GLU A 113 -16.92 -13.67 -3.29
N ARG A 114 -17.89 -12.78 -3.58
CA ARG A 114 -18.49 -11.80 -2.65
C ARG A 114 -19.01 -12.40 -1.32
N HIS A 115 -19.13 -13.72 -1.21
CA HIS A 115 -19.63 -14.46 -0.06
C HIS A 115 -18.56 -15.20 0.76
N ALA A 116 -17.27 -15.11 0.41
CA ALA A 116 -16.22 -15.57 1.31
C ALA A 116 -16.06 -14.58 2.47
N SER A 117 -16.28 -15.05 3.70
CA SER A 117 -16.13 -14.29 4.95
C SER A 117 -14.67 -13.86 5.15
N SER A 118 -14.27 -12.78 4.48
CA SER A 118 -12.92 -12.22 4.64
C SER A 118 -12.73 -11.66 6.06
N LEU A 119 -11.48 -11.62 6.54
CA LEU A 119 -11.09 -10.99 7.81
C LEU A 119 -11.56 -9.53 7.97
N SER A 120 -11.91 -8.87 6.86
CA SER A 120 -12.44 -7.50 6.80
C SER A 120 -13.97 -7.38 6.81
N SER A 121 -14.71 -8.50 6.78
CA SER A 121 -16.17 -8.53 6.72
C SER A 121 -16.84 -7.82 7.91
N ASN A 122 -16.19 -7.86 9.09
CA ASN A 122 -16.67 -7.17 10.28
C ASN A 122 -16.20 -5.70 10.32
N LYS A 123 -17.09 -4.79 9.90
CA LYS A 123 -16.85 -3.34 9.85
C LYS A 123 -16.46 -2.75 11.21
N GLY A 124 -17.05 -3.24 12.31
CA GLY A 124 -16.74 -2.75 13.66
C GLY A 124 -15.32 -3.08 14.09
N LYS A 125 -14.89 -4.34 13.86
CA LYS A 125 -13.50 -4.75 14.11
C LYS A 125 -12.51 -3.96 13.25
N ALA A 126 -12.86 -3.67 11.99
CA ALA A 126 -12.01 -2.87 11.10
C ALA A 126 -11.82 -1.42 11.61
N ILE A 127 -12.90 -0.77 12.07
CA ILE A 127 -12.84 0.58 12.65
C ILE A 127 -11.98 0.58 13.93
N LEU A 128 -12.15 -0.42 14.79
CA LEU A 128 -11.36 -0.52 16.02
C LEU A 128 -9.87 -0.71 15.73
N ARG A 129 -9.53 -1.52 14.71
CA ARG A 129 -8.13 -1.75 14.30
C ARG A 129 -7.47 -0.47 13.79
N ILE A 130 -8.10 0.24 12.86
CA ILE A 130 -7.55 1.50 12.33
C ILE A 130 -7.48 2.57 13.44
N TRP A 131 -8.44 2.61 14.35
CA TRP A 131 -8.41 3.50 15.51
C TRP A 131 -7.20 3.23 16.41
N LYS A 132 -6.92 1.95 16.73
CA LYS A 132 -5.72 1.57 17.49
C LYS A 132 -4.44 2.05 16.80
N LEU A 133 -4.34 1.90 15.48
CA LEU A 133 -3.18 2.39 14.70
C LEU A 133 -3.02 3.92 14.82
N TYR A 134 -4.12 4.69 14.71
CA TYR A 134 -4.07 6.15 14.85
C TYR A 134 -3.62 6.60 16.24
N ARG A 135 -4.11 5.93 17.28
CA ARG A 135 -3.85 6.30 18.68
C ARG A 135 -2.50 5.80 19.21
N SER A 136 -1.97 4.72 18.67
CA SER A 136 -0.71 4.11 19.14
C SER A 136 0.48 5.05 18.94
N LYS A 137 1.17 5.41 20.04
CA LYS A 137 2.32 6.32 20.03
C LYS A 137 3.51 5.80 19.23
N GLY A 138 3.71 4.48 19.22
CA GLY A 138 4.75 3.81 18.43
C GLY A 138 4.43 3.70 16.93
N VAL A 139 3.22 4.10 16.51
CA VAL A 139 2.79 4.10 15.11
C VAL A 139 2.44 5.53 14.70
N ALA A 140 1.15 5.91 14.62
CA ALA A 140 0.76 7.25 14.20
C ALA A 140 0.79 8.27 15.34
N GLY A 141 0.35 7.89 16.54
CA GLY A 141 0.42 8.70 17.76
C GLY A 141 -0.38 10.00 17.72
N LEU A 142 -1.43 10.06 16.90
CA LEU A 142 -2.24 11.26 16.66
C LEU A 142 -2.94 11.74 17.94
N SER A 143 -3.40 12.99 17.96
CA SER A 143 -4.36 13.48 18.96
C SER A 143 -5.75 12.88 18.68
N VAL A 144 -6.68 12.97 19.64
CA VAL A 144 -8.05 12.44 19.43
C VAL A 144 -8.75 13.16 18.25
N PRO A 145 -8.71 14.50 18.15
CA PRO A 145 -9.31 15.19 17.00
C PRO A 145 -8.68 14.79 15.67
N ALA A 146 -7.34 14.70 15.62
CA ALA A 146 -6.64 14.31 14.39
C ALA A 146 -6.95 12.87 13.98
N ALA A 147 -7.06 11.94 14.94
CA ALA A 147 -7.46 10.57 14.69
C ALA A 147 -8.89 10.48 14.15
N CYS A 148 -9.84 11.27 14.68
CA CYS A 148 -11.20 11.34 14.16
C CYS A 148 -11.22 11.85 12.71
N CYS A 149 -10.50 12.93 12.40
CA CYS A 149 -10.42 13.46 11.04
C CYS A 149 -9.83 12.43 10.05
N ALA A 150 -8.77 11.73 10.45
CA ALA A 150 -8.16 10.68 9.64
C ALA A 150 -9.11 9.49 9.43
N LEU A 151 -9.84 9.09 10.48
CA LEU A 151 -10.84 8.02 10.40
C LEU A 151 -11.98 8.38 9.45
N CYS A 152 -12.50 9.62 9.50
CA CYS A 152 -13.51 10.09 8.56
C CYS A 152 -12.99 10.06 7.11
N GLY A 153 -11.78 10.56 6.87
CA GLY A 153 -11.16 10.53 5.55
C GLY A 153 -10.96 9.09 5.02
N TRP A 154 -10.55 8.17 5.89
CA TRP A 154 -10.45 6.75 5.57
C TRP A 154 -11.83 6.16 5.24
N ALA A 155 -12.86 6.43 6.05
CA ALA A 155 -14.21 5.90 5.85
C ALA A 155 -14.85 6.37 4.55
N ILE A 156 -14.70 7.66 4.20
CA ILE A 156 -15.18 8.23 2.93
C ILE A 156 -14.51 7.51 1.76
N ARG A 157 -13.17 7.43 1.76
CA ARG A 157 -12.41 6.77 0.66
C ARG A 157 -12.71 5.28 0.55
N ALA A 158 -12.87 4.59 1.68
CA ALA A 158 -13.24 3.18 1.72
C ALA A 158 -14.66 2.92 1.18
N THR A 159 -15.54 3.92 1.26
CA THR A 159 -16.90 3.85 0.72
C THR A 159 -16.90 4.18 -0.77
N LEU A 160 -16.22 5.25 -1.19
CA LEU A 160 -16.10 5.64 -2.59
C LEU A 160 -15.42 4.58 -3.47
N ARG A 161 -14.56 3.71 -2.92
CA ARG A 161 -13.99 2.59 -3.69
C ARG A 161 -15.03 1.50 -4.04
N ARG A 162 -16.19 1.50 -3.39
CA ARG A 162 -17.22 0.46 -3.54
C ARG A 162 -18.43 0.91 -4.37
N ILE A 163 -18.52 2.20 -4.68
CA ILE A 163 -19.52 2.81 -5.56
C ILE A 163 -18.87 3.00 -6.92
#